data_AF-A0A1X7D6H9-F1
#
_entry.id   AF-A0A1X7D6H9-F1
#
_cell.length_a   1.000
_cell.length_b   1.000
_cell.length_c   1.000
_cell.angle_alpha   90.00
_cell.angle_beta   90.00
_cell.angle_gamma   90.00
#
_symmetry.space_group_name_H-M   'P 1'
#
loop_
_entity.id
_entity.type
_entity.pdbx_description
1 polymer ?
#
loop_
_entity_poly.entity_id
_entity_poly.type
_entity_poly.pdbx_seq_one_letter_code
_entity_poly.pdbx_strand_id
1 'polypeptide(L)'
;MFTDSKILIYRAVTPLHCGATESGDGIDRPVVRERYTNFPFIPATSLKGVWRNICQRSKNNTCNEKWDDAEVTAAFGPDSEKADKNGAGLLGFVDAQVLYIPVRASARTFFIITCPLQLSRFNETLAKQEIKPFKITDIDDNTIKSSALAAINEVYLEDIKLKAESEELNLPSYGVPDYLKSRLALVSDETFEWFASNAMEIRAHNKLSKTKQSDNLWYEEFVPAESIFFGQLLESPPYKEDNSAIPGQYSAKIMKTKPQLFQVGGNESTGHGLMEITPIEKGESHGE
;
A
#
# COMPACT_ATOMS: atom_id res chain seq x y z
N MET A 1 12.46 1.20 21.83
CA MET A 1 12.79 2.31 20.90
C MET A 1 11.55 3.11 20.54
N PHE A 2 10.45 2.47 20.15
CA PHE A 2 9.18 3.14 19.88
C PHE A 2 8.23 3.00 21.08
N THR A 3 7.44 4.04 21.34
CA THR A 3 6.45 4.09 22.42
C THR A 3 5.02 3.91 21.92
N ASP A 4 4.78 4.12 20.63
CA ASP A 4 3.49 3.90 20.00
C ASP A 4 3.65 3.32 18.58
N SER A 5 2.64 2.59 18.13
CA SER A 5 2.53 2.10 16.76
C SER A 5 1.08 2.20 16.30
N LYS A 6 0.90 2.40 14.99
CA LYS A 6 -0.39 2.42 14.28
C LYS A 6 -0.27 1.66 12.96
N ILE A 7 -1.40 1.20 12.42
CA ILE A 7 -1.47 0.51 11.13
C ILE A 7 -2.27 1.39 10.17
N LEU A 8 -1.72 1.58 8.97
CA LEU A 8 -2.33 2.35 7.90
C LEU A 8 -2.50 1.45 6.68
N ILE A 9 -3.71 1.40 6.15
CA ILE A 9 -4.02 0.75 4.87
C ILE A 9 -4.04 1.81 3.78
N TYR A 10 -3.39 1.52 2.67
CA TYR A 10 -3.29 2.40 1.51
C TYR A 10 -3.90 1.70 0.30
N ARG A 11 -4.96 2.28 -0.28
CA ARG A 11 -5.59 1.77 -1.51
C ARG A 11 -5.20 2.65 -2.68
N ALA A 12 -4.73 2.04 -3.76
CA ALA A 12 -4.49 2.73 -5.02
C ALA A 12 -5.83 2.98 -5.74
N VAL A 13 -6.22 4.23 -5.94
CA VAL A 13 -7.40 4.61 -6.74
C VAL A 13 -7.05 4.65 -8.23
N THR A 14 -5.81 4.99 -8.54
CA THR A 14 -5.24 4.98 -9.90
C THR A 14 -3.96 4.13 -9.90
N PRO A 15 -3.47 3.67 -11.05
CA PRO A 15 -2.24 2.87 -11.08
C PRO A 15 -1.06 3.62 -10.46
N LEU A 16 -0.23 2.91 -9.70
CA LEU A 16 0.82 3.47 -8.85
C LEU A 16 2.20 3.19 -9.44
N HIS A 17 3.03 4.22 -9.56
CA HIS A 17 4.44 4.07 -9.94
C HIS A 17 5.36 4.62 -8.84
N CYS A 18 5.86 3.72 -7.99
CA CYS A 18 6.99 3.99 -7.10
C CYS A 18 8.25 3.47 -7.79
N GLY A 19 8.99 4.32 -8.48
CA GLY A 19 10.11 3.90 -9.33
C GLY A 19 11.26 3.25 -8.53
N ALA A 20 11.79 2.13 -9.04
CA ALA A 20 13.05 1.57 -8.60
C ALA A 20 14.23 2.33 -9.21
N THR A 21 15.41 2.24 -8.58
CA THR A 21 16.66 2.82 -9.12
C THR A 21 17.30 1.97 -10.20
N GLU A 22 16.98 0.68 -10.27
CA GLU A 22 17.54 -0.27 -11.23
C GLU A 22 16.52 -0.58 -12.33
N SER A 23 16.93 -0.49 -13.59
CA SER A 23 16.19 -0.99 -14.76
C SER A 23 16.44 -2.49 -14.94
N GLY A 24 15.39 -3.27 -15.19
CA GLY A 24 15.46 -4.74 -15.35
C GLY A 24 14.43 -5.26 -16.35
N ASP A 25 14.68 -6.44 -16.92
CA ASP A 25 13.75 -7.20 -17.77
C ASP A 25 13.15 -6.45 -18.99
N GLY A 26 13.91 -5.51 -19.55
CA GLY A 26 13.46 -4.74 -20.72
C GLY A 26 12.46 -3.63 -20.39
N ILE A 27 12.24 -3.36 -19.10
CA ILE A 27 11.44 -2.24 -18.61
C ILE A 27 12.39 -1.11 -18.17
N ASP A 28 12.29 0.05 -18.80
CA ASP A 28 13.15 1.21 -18.49
C ASP A 28 12.89 1.76 -17.08
N ARG A 29 11.63 1.72 -16.64
CA ARG A 29 11.18 2.25 -15.35
C ARG A 29 10.29 1.24 -14.62
N PRO A 30 10.89 0.25 -13.93
CA PRO A 30 10.15 -0.70 -13.12
C PRO A 30 9.67 -0.07 -11.82
N VAL A 31 8.66 -0.69 -11.20
CA VAL A 31 8.27 -0.34 -9.83
C VAL A 31 9.23 -0.96 -8.82
N VAL A 32 9.31 -0.37 -7.64
CA VAL A 32 10.13 -0.89 -6.54
C VAL A 32 9.54 -2.16 -5.96
N ARG A 33 10.40 -3.17 -5.79
CA ARG A 33 10.04 -4.53 -5.40
C ARG A 33 10.92 -5.04 -4.28
N GLU A 34 10.35 -5.86 -3.42
CA GLU A 34 11.07 -6.52 -2.35
C GLU A 34 11.95 -7.63 -2.93
N ARG A 35 13.26 -7.59 -2.71
CA ARG A 35 14.24 -8.41 -3.46
C ARG A 35 14.00 -9.93 -3.40
N TYR A 36 13.41 -10.43 -2.33
CA TYR A 36 13.32 -11.87 -2.05
C TYR A 36 11.93 -12.47 -2.33
N THR A 37 10.91 -11.64 -2.54
CA THR A 37 9.54 -12.06 -2.95
C THR A 37 9.12 -11.47 -4.29
N ASN A 38 9.90 -10.51 -4.80
CA ASN A 38 9.56 -9.66 -5.93
C ASN A 38 8.24 -8.88 -5.78
N PHE A 39 7.63 -8.84 -4.60
CA PHE A 39 6.37 -8.13 -4.38
C PHE A 39 6.57 -6.61 -4.48
N PRO A 40 5.66 -5.88 -5.15
CA PRO A 40 5.72 -4.42 -5.13
C PRO A 40 5.43 -3.89 -3.73
N PHE A 41 6.08 -2.79 -3.36
CA PHE A 41 5.83 -2.12 -2.09
C PHE A 41 5.92 -0.59 -2.24
N ILE A 42 5.48 0.14 -1.21
CA ILE A 42 5.67 1.59 -1.16
C ILE A 42 6.78 1.91 -0.16
N PRO A 43 7.90 2.52 -0.59
CA PRO A 43 9.00 2.82 0.31
C PRO A 43 8.58 3.77 1.44
N ALA A 44 9.04 3.49 2.64
CA ALA A 44 8.84 4.30 3.84
C ALA A 44 9.30 5.74 3.64
N THR A 45 10.39 5.94 2.88
CA THR A 45 10.90 7.27 2.53
C THR A 45 9.91 8.04 1.67
N SER A 46 9.25 7.37 0.71
CA SER A 46 8.21 7.95 -0.12
C SER A 46 6.98 8.31 0.72
N LEU A 47 6.51 7.38 1.57
CA LEU A 47 5.40 7.63 2.49
C LEU A 47 5.68 8.79 3.46
N LYS A 48 6.88 8.82 4.05
CA LYS A 48 7.28 9.86 4.99
C LYS A 48 7.30 11.24 4.31
N GLY A 49 7.81 11.32 3.09
CA GLY A 49 7.82 12.57 2.30
C GLY A 49 6.41 13.06 1.97
N VAL A 50 5.54 12.16 1.53
CA VAL A 50 4.14 12.45 1.21
C VAL A 50 3.38 12.92 2.45
N TRP A 51 3.49 12.20 3.56
CA TRP A 51 2.85 12.59 4.82
C TRP A 51 3.36 13.91 5.37
N ARG A 52 4.68 14.17 5.30
CA ARG A 52 5.25 15.47 5.65
C ARG A 52 4.58 16.57 4.83
N ASN A 53 4.45 16.38 3.51
CA ASN A 53 3.82 17.35 2.62
C ASN A 53 2.34 17.59 2.95
N ILE A 54 1.58 16.52 3.21
CA ILE A 54 0.17 16.59 3.63
C ILE A 54 0.04 17.43 4.91
N CYS A 55 0.83 17.11 5.94
CA CYS A 55 0.82 17.84 7.19
C CYS A 55 1.22 19.31 7.01
N GLN A 56 2.24 19.62 6.21
CA GLN A 56 2.63 21.01 5.89
C GLN A 56 1.50 21.80 5.20
N ARG A 57 0.74 21.15 4.33
CA ARG A 57 -0.37 21.78 3.57
C ARG A 57 -1.70 21.81 4.32
N SER A 58 -1.79 21.14 5.48
CA SER A 58 -3.01 21.03 6.28
C SER A 58 -3.67 22.35 6.69
N LYS A 59 -2.88 23.45 6.74
CA LYS A 59 -3.38 24.80 7.04
C LYS A 59 -4.46 25.28 6.04
N ASN A 60 -4.51 24.69 4.84
CA ASN A 60 -5.46 25.03 3.78
C ASN A 60 -6.79 24.23 3.83
N ASN A 61 -7.13 23.62 4.98
CA ASN A 61 -8.34 22.80 5.18
C ASN A 61 -8.46 21.60 4.22
N THR A 62 -7.33 21.06 3.74
CA THR A 62 -7.29 19.87 2.86
C THR A 62 -7.42 18.55 3.62
N CYS A 63 -7.44 18.60 4.96
CA CYS A 63 -7.53 17.45 5.85
C CYS A 63 -8.17 17.85 7.19
N ASN A 64 -8.54 16.86 8.00
CA ASN A 64 -9.33 17.06 9.22
C ASN A 64 -8.52 17.66 10.38
N GLU A 65 -7.20 17.50 10.38
CA GLU A 65 -6.30 18.01 11.42
C GLU A 65 -5.38 19.08 10.84
N LYS A 66 -5.15 20.15 11.61
CA LYS A 66 -4.20 21.21 11.28
C LYS A 66 -2.89 20.97 12.00
N TRP A 67 -1.79 21.12 11.27
CA TRP A 67 -0.43 20.99 11.78
C TRP A 67 0.29 22.33 11.70
N ASP A 68 0.97 22.71 12.78
CA ASP A 68 1.89 23.83 12.75
C ASP A 68 3.31 23.39 12.33
N ASP A 69 4.17 24.37 12.03
CA ASP A 69 5.51 24.08 11.50
C ASP A 69 6.42 23.43 12.56
N ALA A 70 6.18 23.67 13.85
CA ALA A 70 6.93 23.08 14.94
C ALA A 70 6.56 21.61 15.12
N GLU A 71 5.26 21.28 15.06
CA GLU A 71 4.75 19.91 15.09
C GLU A 71 5.26 19.09 13.89
N VAL A 72 5.19 19.65 12.68
CA VAL A 72 5.75 18.98 11.48
C VAL A 72 7.23 18.72 11.66
N THR A 73 7.98 19.70 12.15
CA THR A 73 9.43 19.56 12.37
C THR A 73 9.73 18.49 13.42
N ALA A 74 8.99 18.45 14.52
CA ALA A 74 9.16 17.44 15.57
C ALA A 74 8.81 16.02 15.07
N ALA A 75 7.69 15.88 14.35
CA ALA A 75 7.22 14.60 13.86
C ALA A 75 8.10 14.03 12.74
N PHE A 76 8.47 14.85 11.75
CA PHE A 76 9.16 14.37 10.55
C PHE A 76 10.67 14.65 10.53
N GLY A 77 11.14 15.54 11.40
CA GLY A 77 12.52 16.02 11.47
C GLY A 77 12.71 17.39 10.81
N PRO A 78 13.84 18.08 11.06
CA PRO A 78 14.18 19.32 10.36
C PRO A 78 14.41 19.09 8.86
N ASP A 79 14.32 20.17 8.07
CA ASP A 79 14.77 20.13 6.68
C ASP A 79 16.28 19.85 6.61
N SER A 80 16.73 19.24 5.51
CA SER A 80 18.10 18.76 5.32
C SER A 80 19.18 19.82 5.59
N GLU A 81 18.91 21.08 5.27
CA GLU A 81 19.82 22.21 5.53
C GLU A 81 20.03 22.53 7.02
N LYS A 82 19.17 22.01 7.90
CA LYS A 82 19.19 22.23 9.36
C LYS A 82 19.35 20.94 10.17
N ALA A 83 19.64 19.82 9.51
CA ALA A 83 19.65 18.47 10.11
C ALA A 83 20.68 18.29 11.23
N ASP A 84 21.84 18.94 11.14
CA ASP A 84 22.96 18.74 12.08
C ASP A 84 22.72 19.27 13.51
N LYS A 85 21.62 20.01 13.77
CA LYS A 85 21.45 20.75 15.04
C LYS A 85 20.20 20.41 15.85
N ASN A 86 19.17 19.76 15.28
CA ASN A 86 17.82 19.73 15.88
C ASN A 86 17.19 18.33 16.12
N GLY A 87 17.99 17.24 16.12
CA GLY A 87 17.48 15.88 16.37
C GLY A 87 16.70 15.29 15.20
N ALA A 88 16.49 13.96 15.19
CA ALA A 88 15.75 13.28 14.12
C ALA A 88 14.23 13.50 14.26
N GLY A 89 13.42 13.13 13.27
CA GLY A 89 11.96 13.11 13.43
C GLY A 89 11.50 12.00 14.38
N LEU A 90 10.43 12.24 15.14
CA LEU A 90 9.85 11.24 16.06
C LEU A 90 9.06 10.14 15.36
N LEU A 91 8.55 10.39 14.15
CA LEU A 91 7.82 9.39 13.37
C LEU A 91 8.76 8.57 12.47
N GLY A 92 8.64 7.24 12.62
CA GLY A 92 9.19 6.23 11.75
C GLY A 92 8.10 5.60 10.89
N PHE A 93 8.32 5.54 9.58
CA PHE A 93 7.46 4.79 8.67
C PHE A 93 8.15 3.47 8.35
N VAL A 94 7.36 2.40 8.26
CA VAL A 94 7.79 1.12 7.70
C VAL A 94 7.30 1.03 6.26
N ASP A 95 8.08 0.38 5.40
CA ASP A 95 7.70 0.12 4.01
C ASP A 95 6.30 -0.49 3.96
N ALA A 96 5.40 0.06 3.13
CA ALA A 96 4.06 -0.49 3.01
C ALA A 96 4.06 -1.67 2.04
N GLN A 97 3.80 -2.86 2.59
CA GLN A 97 3.77 -4.11 1.85
C GLN A 97 2.43 -4.25 1.14
N VAL A 98 2.43 -4.83 -0.06
CA VAL A 98 1.18 -5.14 -0.78
C VAL A 98 0.42 -6.24 -0.05
N LEU A 99 -0.86 -6.01 0.23
CA LEU A 99 -1.79 -7.01 0.78
C LEU A 99 -2.60 -7.68 -0.34
N TYR A 100 -3.03 -6.88 -1.30
CA TYR A 100 -3.90 -7.31 -2.38
C TYR A 100 -3.47 -6.73 -3.73
N ILE A 101 -3.55 -7.54 -4.79
CA ILE A 101 -3.42 -7.10 -6.18
C ILE A 101 -4.65 -7.53 -7.00
N PRO A 102 -5.20 -6.68 -7.87
CA PRO A 102 -6.28 -7.06 -8.76
C PRO A 102 -5.72 -7.71 -10.02
N VAL A 103 -6.36 -8.81 -10.43
CA VAL A 103 -5.95 -9.61 -11.59
C VAL A 103 -7.18 -9.94 -12.43
N ARG A 104 -7.09 -9.71 -13.75
CA ARG A 104 -8.17 -9.99 -14.70
C ARG A 104 -8.54 -11.47 -14.66
N ALA A 105 -9.84 -11.76 -14.74
CA ALA A 105 -10.34 -13.13 -14.65
C ALA A 105 -11.35 -13.44 -15.75
N SER A 106 -11.36 -14.70 -16.23
CA SER A 106 -12.32 -15.18 -17.23
C SER A 106 -13.78 -15.20 -16.73
N ALA A 107 -13.97 -15.19 -15.41
CA ALA A 107 -15.25 -15.07 -14.75
C ALA A 107 -15.22 -13.91 -13.76
N ARG A 108 -16.38 -13.31 -13.50
CA ARG A 108 -16.53 -12.17 -12.57
C ARG A 108 -15.64 -10.95 -12.91
N THR A 109 -15.11 -10.82 -14.13
CA THR A 109 -14.29 -9.68 -14.61
C THR A 109 -12.86 -9.67 -14.06
N PHE A 110 -12.68 -9.69 -12.73
CA PHE A 110 -11.39 -9.72 -12.05
C PHE A 110 -11.58 -10.15 -10.59
N PHE A 111 -10.50 -10.66 -9.99
CA PHE A 111 -10.39 -10.92 -8.56
C PHE A 111 -9.31 -10.05 -7.94
N ILE A 112 -9.47 -9.73 -6.65
CA ILE A 112 -8.50 -9.03 -5.83
C ILE A 112 -7.82 -10.10 -4.96
N ILE A 113 -6.66 -10.57 -5.40
CA ILE A 113 -6.01 -11.75 -4.84
C ILE A 113 -5.08 -11.39 -3.69
N THR A 114 -4.94 -12.31 -2.73
CA THR A 114 -3.91 -12.34 -1.68
C THR A 114 -3.41 -13.77 -1.48
N CYS A 115 -2.44 -13.97 -0.61
CA CYS A 115 -1.82 -15.27 -0.34
C CYS A 115 -1.53 -15.49 1.16
N PRO A 116 -1.32 -16.75 1.60
CA PRO A 116 -0.97 -17.09 2.98
C PRO A 116 0.20 -16.28 3.57
N LEU A 117 1.26 -16.02 2.80
CA LEU A 117 2.40 -15.21 3.23
C LEU A 117 2.00 -13.77 3.57
N GLN A 118 1.19 -13.12 2.73
CA GLN A 118 0.76 -11.74 2.98
C GLN A 118 -0.23 -11.65 4.15
N LEU A 119 -1.12 -12.63 4.29
CA LEU A 119 -1.99 -12.73 5.47
C LEU A 119 -1.17 -12.94 6.75
N SER A 120 -0.10 -13.73 6.70
CA SER A 120 0.81 -13.93 7.83
C SER A 120 1.49 -12.62 8.24
N ARG A 121 2.07 -11.88 7.29
CA ARG A 121 2.70 -10.58 7.54
C ARG A 121 1.72 -9.53 8.07
N PHE A 122 0.50 -9.52 7.54
CA PHE A 122 -0.55 -8.65 8.03
C PHE A 122 -0.94 -9.02 9.47
N ASN A 123 -1.11 -10.31 9.77
CA ASN A 123 -1.38 -10.81 11.11
C ASN A 123 -0.27 -10.48 12.11
N GLU A 124 1.00 -10.56 11.73
CA GLU A 124 2.12 -10.10 12.58
C GLU A 124 2.02 -8.61 12.90
N THR A 125 1.56 -7.81 11.94
CA THR A 125 1.34 -6.38 12.11
C THR A 125 0.16 -6.10 13.06
N LEU A 126 -0.94 -6.84 12.92
CA LEU A 126 -2.10 -6.78 13.83
C LEU A 126 -1.75 -7.20 15.25
N ALA A 127 -0.95 -8.25 15.42
CA ALA A 127 -0.54 -8.77 16.72
C ALA A 127 0.22 -7.72 17.55
N LYS A 128 1.03 -6.87 16.90
CA LYS A 128 1.71 -5.73 17.55
C LYS A 128 0.75 -4.66 18.09
N GLN A 129 -0.51 -4.66 17.63
CA GLN A 129 -1.58 -3.79 18.10
C GLN A 129 -2.61 -4.52 18.99
N GLU A 130 -2.33 -5.78 19.35
CA GLU A 130 -3.24 -6.66 20.10
C GLU A 130 -4.59 -6.87 19.38
N ILE A 131 -4.59 -6.79 18.04
CA ILE A 131 -5.76 -7.11 17.21
C ILE A 131 -5.71 -8.60 16.87
N LYS A 132 -6.87 -9.27 16.90
CA LYS A 132 -7.00 -10.71 16.64
C LYS A 132 -6.53 -11.00 15.19
N PRO A 133 -5.74 -12.06 14.94
CA PRO A 133 -5.34 -12.41 13.58
C PRO A 133 -6.51 -12.99 12.77
N PHE A 134 -6.44 -12.83 11.45
CA PHE A 134 -7.30 -13.53 10.50
C PHE A 134 -6.87 -14.99 10.36
N LYS A 135 -7.83 -15.88 10.12
CA LYS A 135 -7.55 -17.29 9.87
C LYS A 135 -6.85 -17.42 8.52
N ILE A 136 -5.74 -18.15 8.50
CA ILE A 136 -5.05 -18.53 7.27
C ILE A 136 -5.58 -19.90 6.84
N THR A 137 -6.08 -19.98 5.62
CA THR A 137 -6.59 -21.20 5.01
C THR A 137 -5.51 -21.78 4.11
N ASP A 138 -5.24 -23.08 4.23
CA ASP A 138 -4.32 -23.79 3.33
C ASP A 138 -4.90 -23.83 1.91
N ILE A 139 -4.02 -23.73 0.92
CA ILE A 139 -4.38 -23.68 -0.49
C ILE A 139 -3.26 -24.30 -1.34
N ASP A 140 -3.65 -25.10 -2.33
CA ASP A 140 -2.72 -25.66 -3.32
C ASP A 140 -2.38 -24.64 -4.41
N ASP A 141 -1.22 -24.79 -5.05
CA ASP A 141 -0.70 -23.85 -6.04
C ASP A 141 -1.65 -23.52 -7.19
N ASN A 142 -2.35 -24.54 -7.69
CA ASN A 142 -3.24 -24.41 -8.85
C ASN A 142 -4.69 -24.11 -8.46
N THR A 143 -4.93 -23.55 -7.28
CA THR A 143 -6.27 -23.31 -6.74
C THR A 143 -6.49 -21.83 -6.44
N ILE A 144 -7.73 -21.37 -6.64
CA ILE A 144 -8.24 -20.09 -6.16
C ILE A 144 -9.48 -20.33 -5.32
N LYS A 145 -9.51 -19.71 -4.14
CA LYS A 145 -10.63 -19.78 -3.20
C LYS A 145 -11.34 -18.44 -3.09
N SER A 146 -12.65 -18.42 -3.30
CA SER A 146 -13.50 -17.23 -3.12
C SER A 146 -14.98 -17.60 -3.10
N SER A 147 -15.79 -16.90 -2.31
CA SER A 147 -17.24 -17.10 -2.28
C SER A 147 -17.93 -16.71 -3.60
N ALA A 148 -17.30 -15.86 -4.42
CA ALA A 148 -17.83 -15.46 -5.73
C ALA A 148 -17.68 -16.53 -6.84
N LEU A 149 -17.07 -17.68 -6.52
CA LEU A 149 -16.84 -18.81 -7.43
C LEU A 149 -17.95 -19.88 -7.38
N ALA A 150 -19.08 -19.60 -6.73
CA ALA A 150 -20.21 -20.53 -6.72
C ALA A 150 -20.59 -20.98 -8.15
N ALA A 151 -20.66 -22.30 -8.35
CA ALA A 151 -20.92 -22.98 -9.64
C ALA A 151 -19.84 -22.79 -10.73
N ILE A 152 -18.64 -22.33 -10.38
CA ILE A 152 -17.48 -22.25 -11.25
C ILE A 152 -16.45 -23.28 -10.78
N ASN A 153 -16.05 -24.19 -11.66
CA ASN A 153 -15.04 -25.23 -11.34
C ASN A 153 -13.62 -24.83 -11.77
N GLU A 154 -13.51 -23.94 -12.76
CA GLU A 154 -12.24 -23.48 -13.31
C GLU A 154 -12.34 -22.00 -13.66
N VAL A 155 -11.28 -21.25 -13.39
CA VAL A 155 -11.16 -19.84 -13.78
C VAL A 155 -9.76 -19.60 -14.32
N TYR A 156 -9.65 -18.70 -15.28
CA TYR A 156 -8.37 -18.21 -15.76
C TYR A 156 -8.12 -16.86 -15.11
N LEU A 157 -7.01 -16.74 -14.37
CA LEU A 157 -6.46 -15.45 -13.97
C LEU A 157 -5.40 -15.08 -15.01
N GLU A 158 -5.66 -14.02 -15.76
CA GLU A 158 -4.99 -13.77 -17.04
C GLU A 158 -5.01 -15.02 -17.95
N ASP A 159 -3.86 -15.65 -18.16
CA ASP A 159 -3.65 -16.86 -18.95
C ASP A 159 -3.37 -18.11 -18.10
N ILE A 160 -3.32 -17.98 -16.77
CA ILE A 160 -3.12 -19.10 -15.85
C ILE A 160 -4.45 -19.72 -15.48
N LYS A 161 -4.58 -21.02 -15.76
CA LYS A 161 -5.73 -21.82 -15.39
C LYS A 161 -5.63 -22.27 -13.93
N LEU A 162 -6.65 -21.95 -13.12
CA LEU A 162 -6.78 -22.38 -11.73
C LEU A 162 -8.07 -23.16 -11.50
N LYS A 163 -8.01 -24.16 -10.61
CA LYS A 163 -9.17 -24.83 -10.04
C LYS A 163 -9.89 -23.84 -9.13
N ALA A 164 -11.18 -23.67 -9.36
CA ALA A 164 -12.00 -22.77 -8.55
C ALA A 164 -12.64 -23.54 -7.38
N GLU A 165 -12.47 -23.02 -6.17
CA GLU A 165 -13.09 -23.54 -4.96
C GLU A 165 -13.94 -22.45 -4.31
N SER A 166 -15.24 -22.71 -4.21
CA SER A 166 -16.18 -21.81 -3.57
C SER A 166 -16.10 -22.00 -2.05
N GLU A 167 -15.42 -21.07 -1.37
CA GLU A 167 -15.25 -21.07 0.09
C GLU A 167 -15.54 -19.68 0.64
N GLU A 168 -16.25 -19.62 1.76
CA GLU A 168 -16.47 -18.36 2.49
C GLU A 168 -15.24 -18.06 3.35
N LEU A 169 -14.44 -17.09 2.90
CA LEU A 169 -13.17 -16.74 3.52
C LEU A 169 -13.32 -15.45 4.35
N ASN A 170 -12.82 -15.48 5.59
CA ASN A 170 -12.66 -14.28 6.41
C ASN A 170 -11.34 -13.59 6.05
N LEU A 171 -11.30 -12.89 4.91
CA LEU A 171 -10.16 -12.12 4.46
C LEU A 171 -10.21 -10.67 4.98
N PRO A 172 -9.06 -10.05 5.30
CA PRO A 172 -9.00 -8.63 5.63
C PRO A 172 -9.70 -7.73 4.61
N SER A 173 -10.68 -6.93 5.05
CA SER A 173 -11.43 -6.03 4.16
C SER A 173 -11.22 -4.55 4.46
N TYR A 174 -10.21 -4.22 5.27
CA TYR A 174 -9.82 -2.84 5.57
C TYR A 174 -9.43 -2.10 4.30
N GLY A 175 -9.99 -0.90 4.09
CA GLY A 175 -9.74 -0.09 2.89
C GLY A 175 -10.31 -0.67 1.59
N VAL A 176 -10.97 -1.84 1.63
CA VAL A 176 -11.67 -2.42 0.48
C VAL A 176 -13.07 -1.82 0.40
N PRO A 177 -13.45 -1.14 -0.70
CA PRO A 177 -14.81 -0.67 -0.91
C PRO A 177 -15.83 -1.83 -0.85
N ASP A 178 -17.01 -1.58 -0.29
CA ASP A 178 -18.03 -2.63 -0.08
C ASP A 178 -18.39 -3.40 -1.36
N TYR A 179 -18.48 -2.71 -2.50
CA TYR A 179 -18.78 -3.33 -3.79
C TYR A 179 -17.65 -4.20 -4.36
N LEU A 180 -16.45 -4.13 -3.79
CA LEU A 180 -15.28 -4.93 -4.16
C LEU A 180 -15.01 -6.09 -3.20
N LYS A 181 -15.58 -6.09 -1.98
CA LYS A 181 -15.33 -7.13 -0.97
C LYS A 181 -15.64 -8.55 -1.47
N SER A 182 -16.69 -8.71 -2.28
CA SER A 182 -17.05 -10.01 -2.89
C SER A 182 -16.01 -10.54 -3.89
N ARG A 183 -15.05 -9.72 -4.31
CA ARG A 183 -14.00 -10.08 -5.28
C ARG A 183 -12.70 -10.51 -4.62
N LEU A 184 -12.62 -10.46 -3.28
CA LEU A 184 -11.46 -10.94 -2.57
C LEU A 184 -11.31 -12.45 -2.81
N ALA A 185 -10.09 -12.88 -3.08
CA ALA A 185 -9.77 -14.28 -3.31
C ALA A 185 -8.40 -14.63 -2.72
N LEU A 186 -8.26 -15.89 -2.34
CA LEU A 186 -7.00 -16.47 -1.88
C LEU A 186 -6.43 -17.35 -2.99
N VAL A 187 -5.13 -17.20 -3.24
CA VAL A 187 -4.30 -18.07 -4.08
C VAL A 187 -3.07 -18.52 -3.28
N SER A 188 -2.25 -19.44 -3.80
CA SER A 188 -0.97 -19.79 -3.16
C SER A 188 0.04 -18.64 -3.20
N ASP A 189 1.11 -18.78 -2.43
CA ASP A 189 2.20 -17.80 -2.40
C ASP A 189 2.91 -17.70 -3.75
N GLU A 190 3.15 -18.83 -4.41
CA GLU A 190 3.76 -18.96 -5.74
C GLU A 190 2.89 -18.32 -6.83
N THR A 191 1.57 -18.56 -6.78
CA THR A 191 0.63 -17.94 -7.73
C THR A 191 0.57 -16.43 -7.53
N PHE A 192 0.55 -15.95 -6.27
CA PHE A 192 0.59 -14.52 -5.98
C PHE A 192 1.90 -13.87 -6.41
N GLU A 193 3.05 -14.51 -6.16
CA GLU A 193 4.38 -14.08 -6.63
C GLU A 193 4.41 -13.94 -8.14
N TRP A 194 3.89 -14.93 -8.86
CA TRP A 194 3.86 -14.89 -10.31
C TRP A 194 3.08 -13.67 -10.81
N PHE A 195 1.87 -13.42 -10.28
CA PHE A 195 1.06 -12.27 -10.69
C PHE A 195 1.68 -10.94 -10.26
N ALA A 196 2.21 -10.86 -9.04
CA ALA A 196 2.91 -9.67 -8.55
C ALA A 196 4.09 -9.32 -9.48
N SER A 197 4.79 -10.32 -10.00
CA SER A 197 5.96 -10.17 -10.86
C SER A 197 5.62 -9.89 -12.32
N ASN A 198 4.58 -10.52 -12.88
CA ASN A 198 4.36 -10.60 -14.33
C ASN A 198 3.07 -9.91 -14.81
N ALA A 199 2.13 -9.60 -13.92
CA ALA A 199 0.81 -9.06 -14.27
C ALA A 199 0.60 -7.60 -13.83
N MET A 200 1.69 -6.86 -13.63
CA MET A 200 1.63 -5.41 -13.47
C MET A 200 1.33 -4.73 -14.81
N GLU A 201 0.85 -3.48 -14.77
CA GLU A 201 0.59 -2.72 -15.98
C GLU A 201 1.89 -2.21 -16.60
N ILE A 202 2.18 -2.60 -17.84
CA ILE A 202 3.31 -2.05 -18.61
C ILE A 202 2.76 -1.09 -19.67
N ARG A 203 3.23 0.16 -19.64
CA ARG A 203 2.82 1.19 -20.61
C ARG A 203 4.03 1.67 -21.40
N ALA A 204 3.85 1.74 -22.72
CA ALA A 204 4.80 2.38 -23.61
C ALA A 204 4.53 3.90 -23.65
N HIS A 205 5.55 4.69 -23.38
CA HIS A 205 5.52 6.14 -23.43
C HIS A 205 6.48 6.63 -24.52
N ASN A 206 6.10 7.70 -25.21
CA ASN A 206 6.97 8.33 -26.18
C ASN A 206 7.03 9.84 -26.03
N LYS A 207 8.15 10.41 -26.48
CA LYS A 207 8.31 11.85 -26.65
C LYS A 207 8.25 12.16 -28.13
N LEU A 208 7.24 12.92 -28.55
CA LEU A 208 7.08 13.31 -29.94
C LEU A 208 7.77 14.65 -30.22
N SER A 209 8.42 14.73 -31.38
CA SER A 209 8.91 15.97 -31.97
C SER A 209 7.74 16.83 -32.49
N LYS A 210 8.05 18.07 -32.92
CA LYS A 210 7.05 18.94 -33.58
C LYS A 210 6.45 18.33 -34.85
N THR A 211 7.15 17.40 -35.51
CA THR A 211 6.69 16.70 -36.71
C THR A 211 5.97 15.39 -36.40
N LYS A 212 5.68 15.10 -35.12
CA LYS A 212 5.09 13.84 -34.63
C LYS A 212 5.96 12.60 -34.87
N GLN A 213 7.26 12.78 -35.03
CA GLN A 213 8.22 11.67 -34.99
C GLN A 213 8.60 11.37 -33.55
N SER A 214 8.83 10.10 -33.20
CA SER A 214 9.22 9.70 -31.85
C SER A 214 10.71 9.99 -31.63
N ASP A 215 11.02 10.93 -30.74
CA ASP A 215 12.39 11.27 -30.32
C ASP A 215 12.89 10.32 -29.21
N ASN A 216 11.96 9.74 -28.44
CA ASN A 216 12.28 8.76 -27.40
C ASN A 216 11.08 7.81 -27.18
N LEU A 217 11.36 6.57 -26.81
CA LEU A 217 10.39 5.55 -26.42
C LEU A 217 10.91 4.87 -25.15
N TRP A 218 10.05 4.68 -24.16
CA TRP A 218 10.39 3.93 -22.94
C TRP A 218 9.17 3.16 -22.43
N TYR A 219 9.43 2.12 -21.66
CA TYR A 219 8.43 1.31 -20.97
C TYR A 219 8.46 1.60 -19.48
N GLU A 220 7.27 1.79 -18.92
CA GLU A 220 7.09 2.13 -17.51
C GLU A 220 6.06 1.19 -16.90
N GLU A 221 6.40 0.64 -15.74
CA GLU A 221 5.58 -0.32 -15.01
C GLU A 221 4.74 0.39 -13.95
N PHE A 222 3.52 -0.08 -13.73
CA PHE A 222 2.62 0.43 -12.71
C PHE A 222 1.97 -0.72 -11.95
N VAL A 223 1.89 -0.57 -10.63
CA VAL A 223 1.02 -1.43 -9.83
C VAL A 223 -0.43 -1.06 -10.15
N PRO A 224 -1.31 -2.04 -10.45
CA PRO A 224 -2.68 -1.75 -10.86
C PRO A 224 -3.48 -0.93 -9.84
N ALA A 225 -4.41 -0.12 -10.34
CA ALA A 225 -5.43 0.49 -9.49
C ALA A 225 -6.22 -0.60 -8.73
N GLU A 226 -6.77 -0.26 -7.57
CA GLU A 226 -7.41 -1.16 -6.60
C GLU A 226 -6.46 -2.06 -5.80
N SER A 227 -5.15 -1.99 -6.04
CA SER A 227 -4.17 -2.64 -5.16
C SER A 227 -4.19 -2.02 -3.76
N ILE A 228 -4.01 -2.86 -2.75
CA ILE A 228 -4.06 -2.46 -1.34
C ILE A 228 -2.74 -2.80 -0.68
N PHE A 229 -2.22 -1.86 0.08
CA PHE A 229 -0.99 -1.98 0.85
C PHE A 229 -1.27 -1.74 2.33
N PHE A 230 -0.43 -2.27 3.20
CA PHE A 230 -0.44 -2.00 4.63
C PHE A 230 0.94 -1.60 5.10
N GLY A 231 1.01 -0.61 5.98
CA GLY A 231 2.26 -0.16 6.59
C GLY A 231 2.09 0.16 8.06
N GLN A 232 3.21 0.17 8.78
CA GLN A 232 3.25 0.58 10.19
C GLN A 232 3.77 2.01 10.31
N LEU A 233 3.09 2.80 11.13
CA LEU A 233 3.60 4.07 11.65
C LEU A 233 4.08 3.83 13.07
N LEU A 234 5.29 4.27 13.38
CA LEU A 234 5.94 4.12 14.68
C LEU A 234 6.27 5.51 15.23
N GLU A 235 6.15 5.69 16.53
CA GLU A 235 6.56 6.93 17.20
C GLU A 235 7.60 6.65 18.28
N SER A 236 8.72 7.37 18.23
CA SER A 236 9.76 7.38 19.26
C SER A 236 9.35 8.26 20.45
N PRO A 237 9.90 8.00 21.65
CA PRO A 237 9.66 8.88 22.79
C PRO A 237 10.17 10.30 22.48
N PRO A 238 9.56 11.34 23.10
CA PRO A 238 10.01 12.72 22.97
C PRO A 238 11.50 12.89 23.34
N TYR A 239 12.22 13.78 22.64
CA TYR A 239 13.65 14.03 22.88
C TYR A 239 13.98 14.64 24.25
N LYS A 240 13.04 15.35 24.85
CA LYS A 240 13.15 15.91 26.19
C LYS A 240 11.98 15.38 27.03
N GLU A 241 12.27 15.04 28.27
CA GLU A 241 11.25 14.91 29.33
C GLU A 241 10.71 16.31 29.66
N ASP A 242 10.02 16.91 28.69
CA ASP A 242 9.16 18.04 28.95
C ASP A 242 7.80 17.46 29.35
N ASN A 243 7.27 17.84 30.52
CA ASN A 243 6.01 17.32 31.07
C ASN A 243 4.79 17.53 30.15
N SER A 244 4.96 18.27 29.05
CA SER A 244 3.96 18.52 28.01
C SER A 244 3.96 17.51 26.86
N ALA A 245 5.01 16.71 26.69
CA ALA A 245 5.14 15.81 25.55
C ALA A 245 4.41 14.49 25.79
N ILE A 246 3.35 14.23 25.02
CA ILE A 246 2.50 13.05 25.18
C ILE A 246 2.97 11.96 24.21
N PRO A 247 3.39 10.77 24.68
CA PRO A 247 3.74 9.67 23.78
C PRO A 247 2.58 9.31 22.84
N GLY A 248 2.87 9.14 21.55
CA GLY A 248 1.85 8.80 20.55
C GLY A 248 1.01 10.00 20.10
N GLN A 249 1.37 11.22 20.49
CA GLN A 249 0.64 12.44 20.09
C GLN A 249 0.63 12.57 18.56
N TYR A 250 1.78 12.38 17.92
CA TYR A 250 1.91 12.62 16.49
C TYR A 250 1.31 11.48 15.67
N SER A 251 1.51 10.22 16.09
CA SER A 251 0.89 9.06 15.46
C SER A 251 -0.63 9.15 15.55
N ALA A 252 -1.20 9.48 16.70
CA ALA A 252 -2.64 9.69 16.87
C ALA A 252 -3.15 10.85 16.00
N LYS A 253 -2.38 11.93 15.86
CA LYS A 253 -2.74 13.05 14.98
C LYS A 253 -2.70 12.66 13.50
N ILE A 254 -1.76 11.81 13.08
CA ILE A 254 -1.74 11.25 11.71
C ILE A 254 -3.01 10.43 11.45
N MET A 255 -3.42 9.56 12.39
CA MET A 255 -4.65 8.77 12.27
C MET A 255 -5.89 9.64 12.08
N LYS A 256 -5.92 10.83 12.71
CA LYS A 256 -7.03 11.79 12.62
C LYS A 256 -6.96 12.69 11.39
N THR A 257 -5.78 12.87 10.80
CA THR A 257 -5.58 13.77 9.65
C THR A 257 -6.46 13.36 8.46
N LYS A 258 -6.60 12.06 8.20
CA LYS A 258 -7.53 11.45 7.20
C LYS A 258 -7.69 12.31 5.93
N PRO A 259 -6.62 12.52 5.12
CA PRO A 259 -6.74 13.20 3.83
C PRO A 259 -7.72 12.44 2.93
N GLN A 260 -8.56 13.15 2.17
CA GLN A 260 -9.55 12.50 1.30
C GLN A 260 -8.86 11.66 0.21
N LEU A 261 -7.92 12.28 -0.50
CA LEU A 261 -7.09 11.67 -1.52
C LEU A 261 -5.70 12.29 -1.45
N PHE A 262 -4.68 11.52 -1.78
CA PHE A 262 -3.31 12.01 -1.83
C PHE A 262 -2.51 11.28 -2.89
N GLN A 263 -1.39 11.87 -3.32
CA GLN A 263 -0.54 11.32 -4.37
C GLN A 263 0.71 10.66 -3.78
N VAL A 264 1.08 9.50 -4.32
CA VAL A 264 2.30 8.74 -3.98
C VAL A 264 3.02 8.33 -5.27
N GLY A 265 4.35 8.40 -5.26
CA GLY A 265 5.17 7.98 -6.39
C GLY A 265 5.28 9.06 -7.48
N GLY A 266 5.56 8.64 -8.72
CA GLY A 266 5.69 9.52 -9.87
C GLY A 266 4.37 9.76 -10.61
N ASN A 267 4.46 10.46 -11.75
CA ASN A 267 3.40 10.55 -12.76
C ASN A 267 2.08 11.24 -12.33
N GLU A 268 2.12 12.09 -11.29
CA GLU A 268 0.97 12.88 -10.79
C GLU A 268 0.20 13.60 -11.92
N SER A 269 0.90 14.37 -12.75
CA SER A 269 0.28 15.16 -13.84
C SER A 269 -0.37 14.33 -14.95
N THR A 270 -0.18 13.02 -14.94
CA THR A 270 -0.77 12.07 -15.88
C THR A 270 -1.80 11.14 -15.23
N GLY A 271 -2.21 11.43 -13.99
CA GLY A 271 -3.29 10.74 -13.29
C GLY A 271 -2.89 9.43 -12.62
N HIS A 272 -1.64 9.31 -12.15
CA HIS A 272 -1.12 8.12 -11.47
C HIS A 272 -0.80 8.39 -9.99
N GLY A 273 -0.84 7.32 -9.19
CA GLY A 273 -0.45 7.35 -7.79
C GLY A 273 -1.44 8.02 -6.85
N LEU A 274 -2.69 8.24 -7.27
CA LEU A 274 -3.76 8.69 -6.38
C LEU A 274 -4.15 7.56 -5.42
N MET A 275 -4.13 7.85 -4.13
CA MET A 275 -4.33 6.88 -3.05
C MET A 275 -5.41 7.35 -2.07
N GLU A 276 -6.08 6.38 -1.46
CA GLU A 276 -6.91 6.53 -0.26
C GLU A 276 -6.22 5.89 0.94
N ILE A 277 -6.58 6.33 2.14
CA ILE A 277 -6.06 5.78 3.38
C ILE A 277 -7.17 5.35 4.34
N THR A 278 -7.01 4.17 4.92
CA THR A 278 -7.86 3.66 6.00
C THR A 278 -6.99 3.34 7.21
N PRO A 279 -7.02 4.17 8.26
CA PRO A 279 -6.35 3.85 9.51
C PRO A 279 -7.09 2.71 10.24
N ILE A 280 -6.36 1.75 10.80
CA ILE A 280 -6.96 0.70 11.66
C ILE A 280 -6.85 1.13 13.11
N GLU A 281 -7.99 1.14 13.81
CA GLU A 281 -8.08 1.56 15.21
C GLU A 281 -8.18 0.35 16.16
N LYS A 282 -7.59 0.47 17.35
CA LYS A 282 -7.62 -0.59 18.37
C LYS A 282 -9.07 -0.78 18.85
N GLY A 283 -9.57 -2.02 18.74
CA GLY A 283 -10.94 -2.38 19.18
C GLY A 283 -11.93 -2.68 18.05
N GLU A 284 -11.53 -2.55 16.78
CA GLU A 284 -12.32 -3.10 15.67
C GLU A 284 -12.32 -4.63 15.74
N SER A 285 -13.47 -5.21 16.11
CA SER A 285 -13.68 -6.66 16.01
C SER A 285 -13.95 -7.03 14.56
N HIS A 286 -13.20 -7.98 14.01
CA HIS A 286 -13.59 -8.62 12.76
C HIS A 286 -14.96 -9.27 13.00
N GLY A 287 -15.96 -8.92 12.20
CA GLY A 287 -17.26 -9.61 12.26
C GLY A 287 -17.03 -11.12 12.19
N GLU A 288 -17.70 -11.85 13.09
CA GLU A 288 -17.77 -13.31 13.03
C GLU A 288 -18.52 -13.76 11.78
#